data_AF-A0A257XHH8-F1
#
_entry.id   AF-A0A257XHH8-F1
#
_cell.length_a   1.000
_cell.length_b   1.000
_cell.length_c   1.000
_cell.angle_alpha   90.00
_cell.angle_beta   90.00
_cell.angle_gamma   90.00
#
_symmetry.space_group_name_H-M   'P 1'
#
loop_
_entity.id
_entity.type
_entity.pdbx_description
1 polymer ?
#
loop_
_entity_poly.entity_id
_entity_poly.type
_entity_poly.pdbx_seq_one_letter_code
_entity_poly.pdbx_strand_id
1 'polypeptide(L)'
;EAETHLSRERLLKLYKEVKGVSPPKGMLPFSTDWFMTWQPNIHASLFMSFFSFFKQNTGRSQLDCIVKAFRLYQEHVQSHDMEEVLSLTRAWTLVRFFDAKLLQRTQCTCCGGQFVAHAYDPKSSYVCGLCHIPARAGKTRRAREALIAA
;
A
#
# COMPACT_ATOMS: atom_id res chain seq x y z
N GLU A 1 -12.14 -11.50 7.81
CA GLU A 1 -13.62 -11.57 7.63
C GLU A 1 -13.97 -11.50 6.15
N ALA A 2 -13.79 -10.37 5.47
CA ALA A 2 -14.17 -10.21 4.05
C ALA A 2 -13.54 -11.22 3.06
N GLU A 3 -12.35 -11.75 3.39
CA GLU A 3 -11.58 -12.64 2.50
C GLU A 3 -11.57 -14.10 2.98
N THR A 4 -12.44 -14.48 3.93
CA THR A 4 -12.42 -15.80 4.56
C THR A 4 -13.83 -16.30 4.86
N HIS A 5 -14.06 -17.62 4.81
CA HIS A 5 -15.33 -18.23 5.22
C HIS A 5 -15.43 -18.54 6.72
N LEU A 6 -14.48 -18.04 7.54
CA LEU A 6 -14.47 -18.25 8.98
C LEU A 6 -15.37 -17.23 9.68
N SER A 7 -16.08 -17.68 10.71
CA SER A 7 -16.83 -16.78 11.59
C SER A 7 -15.87 -15.82 12.32
N ARG A 8 -16.39 -14.65 12.70
CA ARG A 8 -15.64 -13.66 13.49
C ARG A 8 -15.01 -14.27 14.74
N GLU A 9 -15.76 -15.11 15.46
CA GLU A 9 -15.26 -15.81 16.65
C GLU A 9 -14.04 -16.69 16.32
N ARG A 10 -14.11 -17.50 15.26
CA ARG A 10 -12.99 -18.36 14.83
C ARG A 10 -11.78 -17.53 14.42
N LEU A 11 -11.98 -16.39 13.76
CA LEU A 11 -10.89 -15.49 13.39
C LEU A 11 -10.22 -14.83 14.59
N LEU A 12 -11.00 -14.39 15.58
CA LEU A 12 -10.45 -13.83 16.83
C LEU A 12 -9.62 -14.87 17.59
N LYS A 13 -10.12 -16.10 17.68
CA LYS A 13 -9.41 -17.21 18.31
C LYS A 13 -8.10 -17.52 17.58
N LEU A 14 -8.16 -17.69 16.26
CA LEU A 14 -6.99 -17.94 15.42
C LEU A 14 -5.95 -16.82 15.53
N TYR A 15 -6.39 -15.55 15.49
CA TYR A 15 -5.47 -14.41 15.65
C TYR A 15 -4.76 -14.45 17.01
N LYS A 16 -5.48 -14.74 18.09
CA LYS A 16 -4.90 -14.85 19.43
C LYS A 16 -3.94 -16.03 19.55
N GLU A 17 -4.24 -17.16 18.93
CA GLU A 17 -3.36 -18.34 18.87
C GLU A 17 -2.05 -18.03 18.12
N VAL A 18 -2.12 -17.32 16.99
CA VAL A 18 -0.95 -17.04 16.14
C VAL A 18 -0.14 -15.83 16.65
N LYS A 19 -0.79 -14.79 17.15
CA LYS A 19 -0.15 -13.51 17.53
C LYS A 19 -0.03 -13.29 19.04
N GLY A 20 -0.66 -14.12 19.87
CA GLY A 20 -0.64 -14.00 21.34
C GLY A 20 -1.44 -12.82 21.91
N VAL A 21 -1.92 -11.90 21.06
CA VAL A 21 -2.63 -10.68 21.46
C VAL A 21 -3.99 -10.59 20.77
N SER A 22 -4.90 -9.78 21.30
CA SER A 22 -6.15 -9.47 20.62
C SER A 22 -5.90 -8.61 19.38
N PRO A 23 -6.67 -8.79 18.29
CA PRO A 23 -6.52 -7.94 17.12
C PRO A 23 -6.88 -6.48 17.44
N PRO A 24 -6.25 -5.52 16.74
CA PRO A 24 -6.54 -4.11 16.93
C PRO A 24 -8.02 -3.83 16.62
N LYS A 25 -8.63 -2.99 17.48
CA LYS A 25 -9.99 -2.49 17.26
C LYS A 25 -9.92 -1.27 16.35
N GLY A 26 -10.87 -1.15 15.42
CA GLY A 26 -10.96 0.00 14.53
C GLY A 26 -11.57 -0.37 13.19
N MET A 27 -12.00 0.65 12.45
CA MET A 27 -12.47 0.47 11.08
C MET A 27 -11.28 0.37 10.12
N LEU A 28 -11.50 -0.34 9.01
CA LEU A 28 -10.57 -0.33 7.89
C LEU A 28 -10.38 1.10 7.35
N PRO A 29 -9.24 1.39 6.69
CA PRO A 29 -9.04 2.68 6.05
C PRO A 29 -10.18 2.95 5.06
N PHE A 30 -10.85 4.10 5.21
CA PHE A 30 -12.03 4.48 4.40
C PHE A 30 -11.74 5.57 3.38
N SER A 31 -10.61 6.29 3.48
CA SER A 31 -10.24 7.35 2.54
C SER A 31 -9.07 6.97 1.65
N THR A 32 -9.08 7.54 0.45
CA THR A 32 -7.99 7.44 -0.53
C THR A 32 -6.79 8.32 -0.18
N ASP A 33 -6.96 9.30 0.71
CA ASP A 33 -6.01 10.39 0.92
C ASP A 33 -4.65 9.92 1.40
N TRP A 34 -4.62 8.85 2.21
CA TRP A 34 -3.36 8.27 2.67
C TRP A 34 -2.47 7.88 1.49
N PHE A 35 -3.05 7.35 0.41
CA PHE A 35 -2.33 6.95 -0.80
C PHE A 35 -1.84 8.12 -1.65
N MET A 36 -2.30 9.35 -1.40
CA MET A 36 -1.83 10.55 -2.09
C MET A 36 -0.65 11.22 -1.39
N THR A 37 -0.37 10.85 -0.14
CA THR A 37 0.79 11.38 0.58
C THR A 37 2.09 10.81 0.02
N TRP A 38 3.15 11.63 0.00
CA TRP A 38 4.41 11.38 -0.72
C TRP A 38 4.96 9.95 -0.60
N GLN A 39 5.38 9.55 0.61
CA GLN A 39 6.03 8.25 0.81
C GLN A 39 5.03 7.09 0.67
N PRO A 40 3.83 7.12 1.29
CA PRO A 40 2.77 6.14 1.01
C PRO A 40 2.45 5.94 -0.47
N ASN A 41 2.40 7.01 -1.28
CA ASN A 41 2.13 6.93 -2.71
C ASN A 41 3.20 6.12 -3.45
N ILE A 42 4.48 6.35 -3.13
CA ILE A 42 5.60 5.60 -3.72
C ILE A 42 5.46 4.11 -3.40
N HIS A 43 5.23 3.75 -2.13
CA HIS A 43 5.09 2.35 -1.70
C HIS A 43 3.84 1.69 -2.31
N ALA A 44 2.72 2.42 -2.35
CA ALA A 44 1.47 1.96 -2.96
C ALA A 44 1.62 1.71 -4.48
N SER A 45 2.34 2.59 -5.18
CA SER A 45 2.60 2.49 -6.61
C SER A 45 3.51 1.31 -6.95
N LEU A 46 4.52 1.06 -6.11
CA LEU A 46 5.38 -0.12 -6.20
C LEU A 46 4.56 -1.41 -6.03
N PHE A 47 3.77 -1.50 -4.95
CA PHE A 47 2.88 -2.64 -4.72
C PHE A 47 1.91 -2.87 -5.89
N MET A 48 1.28 -1.81 -6.42
CA MET A 48 0.35 -1.95 -7.54
C MET A 48 1.01 -2.39 -8.84
N SER A 49 2.31 -2.08 -9.02
CA SER A 49 3.09 -2.61 -10.14
C SER A 49 3.27 -4.13 -10.01
N PHE A 50 3.65 -4.62 -8.82
CA PHE A 50 3.74 -6.06 -8.55
C PHE A 50 2.39 -6.77 -8.64
N PHE A 51 1.33 -6.18 -8.09
CA PHE A 51 -0.01 -6.76 -8.17
C PHE A 51 -0.51 -6.84 -9.61
N SER A 52 -0.30 -5.80 -10.42
CA SER A 52 -0.66 -5.80 -11.84
C SER A 52 0.07 -6.91 -12.59
N PHE A 53 1.36 -7.10 -12.31
CA PHE A 53 2.15 -8.19 -12.88
C PHE A 53 1.56 -9.56 -12.53
N PHE A 54 1.31 -9.85 -11.25
CA PHE A 54 0.73 -11.14 -10.85
C PHE A 54 -0.66 -11.38 -11.45
N LYS A 55 -1.51 -10.34 -11.46
CA LYS A 55 -2.87 -10.40 -12.01
C LYS A 55 -2.87 -10.70 -13.51
N GLN A 56 -1.91 -10.17 -14.26
CA GLN A 56 -1.80 -10.36 -15.71
C GLN A 56 -1.15 -11.70 -16.10
N ASN A 57 -0.21 -12.21 -15.28
CA ASN A 57 0.68 -13.29 -15.71
C ASN A 57 0.43 -14.66 -15.04
N THR A 58 -0.44 -14.77 -14.03
CA THR A 58 -0.52 -16.01 -13.24
C THR A 58 -1.87 -16.72 -13.20
N GLY A 59 -2.95 -16.09 -13.70
CA GLY A 59 -4.30 -16.67 -13.67
C GLY A 59 -4.83 -17.02 -12.28
N ARG A 60 -4.21 -16.48 -11.22
CA ARG A 60 -4.56 -16.76 -9.81
C ARG A 60 -5.72 -15.90 -9.33
N SER A 61 -6.30 -16.29 -8.20
CA SER A 61 -7.31 -15.48 -7.52
C SER A 61 -6.76 -14.10 -7.16
N GLN A 62 -7.64 -13.11 -7.01
CA GLN A 62 -7.21 -11.76 -6.66
C GLN A 62 -6.51 -11.71 -5.29
N LEU A 63 -7.02 -12.46 -4.31
CA LEU A 63 -6.41 -12.55 -2.98
C LEU A 63 -5.00 -13.15 -3.05
N ASP A 64 -4.80 -14.22 -3.83
CA ASP A 64 -3.46 -14.79 -4.04
C ASP A 64 -2.50 -13.79 -4.67
N CYS A 65 -2.98 -13.02 -5.65
CA CYS A 65 -2.19 -11.96 -6.28
C CYS A 65 -1.82 -10.87 -5.27
N ILE A 66 -2.75 -10.47 -4.39
CA ILE A 66 -2.48 -9.50 -3.30
C ILE A 66 -1.40 -10.03 -2.37
N VAL A 67 -1.54 -11.26 -1.87
CA VAL A 67 -0.58 -11.86 -0.93
C VAL A 67 0.80 -11.97 -1.56
N LYS A 68 0.90 -12.42 -2.80
CA LYS A 68 2.18 -12.52 -3.52
C LYS A 68 2.82 -11.17 -3.78
N ALA A 69 2.04 -10.19 -4.27
CA ALA A 69 2.54 -8.85 -4.52
C ALA A 69 2.99 -8.16 -3.23
N PHE A 70 2.28 -8.39 -2.12
CA PHE A 70 2.64 -7.83 -0.82
C PHE A 70 3.95 -8.44 -0.29
N ARG A 71 4.14 -9.76 -0.40
CA ARG A 71 5.41 -10.40 -0.02
C ARG A 71 6.59 -9.86 -0.83
N LEU A 72 6.43 -9.74 -2.15
CA LEU A 72 7.47 -9.17 -3.01
C LEU A 72 7.76 -7.70 -2.66
N TYR A 73 6.74 -6.93 -2.30
CA TYR A 73 6.91 -5.57 -1.77
C TYR A 73 7.72 -5.57 -0.46
N GLN A 74 7.43 -6.45 0.48
CA GLN A 74 8.18 -6.54 1.73
C GLN A 74 9.65 -6.92 1.49
N GLU A 75 9.90 -7.92 0.64
CA GLU A 75 11.25 -8.33 0.23
C GLU A 75 12.02 -7.17 -0.42
N HIS A 76 11.37 -6.40 -1.31
CA HIS A 76 11.98 -5.25 -1.96
C HIS A 76 12.34 -4.14 -0.96
N VAL A 77 11.43 -3.80 -0.06
CA VAL A 77 11.64 -2.77 0.97
C VAL A 77 12.76 -3.18 1.94
N GLN A 78 12.77 -4.43 2.38
CA GLN A 78 13.78 -4.95 3.30
C GLN A 78 15.17 -5.04 2.65
N SER A 79 15.26 -5.51 1.41
CA SER A 79 16.54 -5.62 0.69
C SER A 79 17.20 -4.26 0.38
N HIS A 80 16.42 -3.18 0.38
CA HIS A 80 16.90 -1.82 0.13
C HIS A 80 16.95 -0.95 1.40
N ASP A 81 16.83 -1.54 2.59
CA ASP A 81 16.83 -0.84 3.89
C ASP A 81 15.83 0.33 3.95
N MET A 82 14.67 0.14 3.33
CA MET A 82 13.59 1.12 3.32
C MET A 82 12.63 0.87 4.48
N GLU A 83 11.98 1.93 4.98
CA GLU A 83 10.93 1.79 5.99
C GLU A 83 9.69 1.11 5.40
N GLU A 84 9.14 0.09 6.06
CA GLU A 84 7.88 -0.53 5.67
C GLU A 84 6.69 0.38 6.01
N VAL A 85 6.22 1.15 5.03
CA VAL A 85 5.12 2.12 5.20
C VAL A 85 3.74 1.54 4.86
N LEU A 86 3.67 0.67 3.86
CA LEU A 86 2.43 0.02 3.42
C LEU A 86 2.21 -1.30 4.18
N SER A 87 1.08 -1.41 4.88
CA SER A 87 0.65 -2.65 5.53
C SER A 87 -0.21 -3.52 4.60
N LEU A 88 -0.34 -4.82 4.91
CA LEU A 88 -1.17 -5.75 4.14
C LEU A 88 -2.62 -5.26 4.02
N THR A 89 -3.20 -4.75 5.12
CA THR A 89 -4.56 -4.22 5.11
C THR A 89 -4.70 -3.04 4.16
N ARG A 90 -3.73 -2.11 4.14
CA ARG A 90 -3.75 -0.97 3.20
C ARG A 90 -3.53 -1.42 1.75
N ALA A 91 -2.65 -2.39 1.51
CA ALA A 91 -2.45 -2.96 0.19
C ALA A 91 -3.72 -3.63 -0.36
N TRP A 92 -4.44 -4.37 0.50
CA TRP A 92 -5.74 -4.93 0.17
C TRP A 92 -6.79 -3.83 -0.11
N THR A 93 -6.90 -2.80 0.75
CA THR A 93 -7.81 -1.67 0.55
C THR A 93 -7.52 -0.92 -0.75
N LEU A 94 -6.24 -0.76 -1.10
CA LEU A 94 -5.82 -0.12 -2.34
C LEU A 94 -6.39 -0.83 -3.57
N VAL A 95 -6.32 -2.17 -3.62
CA VAL A 95 -6.93 -2.94 -4.72
C VAL A 95 -8.44 -2.71 -4.79
N ARG A 96 -9.13 -2.63 -3.65
CA ARG A 96 -10.57 -2.31 -3.61
C ARG A 96 -10.86 -0.91 -4.16
N PHE A 97 -10.05 0.10 -3.84
CA PHE A 97 -10.21 1.45 -4.41
C PHE A 97 -9.96 1.50 -5.91
N PHE A 98 -9.07 0.65 -6.43
CA PHE A 98 -8.89 0.48 -7.88
C PHE A 98 -10.11 -0.18 -8.53
N ASP A 99 -10.63 -1.25 -7.93
CA ASP A 99 -11.81 -1.95 -8.46
C ASP A 99 -13.07 -1.05 -8.41
N ALA A 100 -13.18 -0.20 -7.39
CA ALA A 100 -14.23 0.81 -7.26
C ALA A 100 -14.02 2.06 -8.14
N LYS A 101 -12.95 2.10 -8.95
CA LYS A 101 -12.58 3.23 -9.83
C LYS A 101 -12.45 4.57 -9.09
N LEU A 102 -12.03 4.53 -7.83
CA LEU A 102 -11.68 5.74 -7.06
C LEU A 102 -10.23 6.15 -7.32
N LEU A 103 -9.37 5.15 -7.59
CA LEU A 103 -7.96 5.32 -7.87
C LEU A 103 -7.60 4.72 -9.24
N GLN A 104 -6.54 5.26 -9.84
CA GLN A 104 -5.97 4.78 -11.09
C GLN A 104 -4.44 4.86 -11.06
N ARG A 105 -3.81 4.28 -12.09
CA ARG A 105 -2.39 4.52 -12.39
C ARG A 105 -2.28 5.68 -13.38
N THR A 106 -1.41 6.64 -13.06
CA THR A 106 -1.09 7.78 -13.92
C THR A 106 0.40 7.81 -14.18
N GLN A 107 0.78 8.07 -15.44
CA GLN A 107 2.18 8.17 -15.84
C GLN A 107 2.77 9.52 -15.45
N CYS A 108 3.95 9.52 -14.84
CA CYS A 108 4.74 10.72 -14.62
C CYS A 108 5.31 11.24 -15.94
N THR A 109 5.10 12.52 -16.24
CA THR A 109 5.63 13.15 -17.47
C THR A 109 7.14 13.39 -17.42
N CYS A 110 7.77 13.30 -16.23
CA CYS A 110 9.21 13.49 -16.05
C CYS A 110 10.00 12.17 -16.13
N CYS A 111 9.63 11.15 -15.33
CA CYS A 111 10.37 9.87 -15.30
C CYS A 111 9.69 8.71 -16.04
N GLY A 112 8.46 8.88 -16.54
CA GLY A 112 7.71 7.83 -17.22
C GLY A 112 7.14 6.72 -16.31
N GLY A 113 7.42 6.76 -15.00
CA GLY A 113 6.90 5.79 -14.02
C GLY A 113 5.40 5.89 -13.80
N GLN A 114 4.77 4.79 -13.36
CA GLN A 114 3.34 4.70 -13.09
C GLN A 114 3.07 4.86 -11.59
N PHE A 115 2.24 5.83 -11.21
CA PHE A 115 1.94 6.14 -9.83
C PHE A 115 0.44 6.13 -9.54
N VAL A 116 0.07 5.87 -8.29
CA VAL A 116 -1.31 5.96 -7.83
C VAL A 116 -1.78 7.42 -7.88
N ALA A 117 -2.95 7.67 -8.44
CA ALA A 117 -3.61 8.97 -8.48
C ALA A 117 -5.13 8.79 -8.38
N HIS A 118 -5.87 9.87 -8.12
CA HIS A 118 -7.33 9.82 -8.22
C HIS A 118 -7.76 9.56 -9.66
N ALA A 119 -8.86 8.81 -9.82
CA ALA A 119 -9.35 8.40 -11.13
C ALA A 119 -9.72 9.58 -12.06
N TYR A 120 -10.14 10.71 -11.50
CA TYR A 120 -10.65 11.86 -12.24
C TYR A 120 -9.71 13.08 -12.25
N ASP A 121 -8.48 12.93 -11.75
CA ASP A 121 -7.49 14.01 -11.81
C ASP A 121 -6.93 14.19 -13.23
N PRO A 122 -6.63 15.44 -13.66
CA PRO A 122 -6.00 15.72 -14.94
C PRO A 122 -4.68 14.96 -15.12
N LYS A 123 -4.58 14.14 -16.17
CA LYS A 123 -3.41 13.27 -16.41
C LYS A 123 -2.24 13.99 -17.07
N SER A 124 -2.51 15.04 -17.85
CA SER A 124 -1.56 15.63 -18.81
C SER A 124 -0.33 16.29 -18.18
N SER A 125 -0.38 16.63 -16.90
CA SER A 125 0.70 17.32 -16.19
C SER A 125 1.09 16.63 -14.88
N TYR A 126 0.80 15.34 -14.74
CA TYR A 126 1.13 14.62 -13.51
C TYR A 126 2.65 14.44 -13.37
N VAL A 127 3.19 14.92 -12.25
CA VAL A 127 4.59 14.76 -11.85
C VAL A 127 4.62 14.03 -10.51
N CYS A 128 5.33 12.91 -10.44
CA CYS A 128 5.37 12.09 -9.23
C CYS A 128 6.20 12.72 -8.12
N GLY A 129 5.97 12.26 -6.89
CA GLY A 129 6.69 12.72 -5.71
C GLY A 129 8.19 12.43 -5.69
N LEU A 130 8.70 11.58 -6.58
CA LEU A 130 10.15 11.36 -6.75
C LEU A 130 10.79 12.40 -7.67
N CYS A 131 10.06 12.89 -8.66
CA CYS A 131 10.52 13.93 -9.57
C CYS A 131 10.33 15.34 -8.98
N HIS A 132 9.27 15.51 -8.19
CA HIS A 132 9.00 16.75 -7.45
C HIS A 132 8.87 16.46 -5.96
N ILE A 133 10.04 16.34 -5.31
CA ILE A 133 10.15 15.97 -3.90
C ILE A 133 9.59 17.12 -3.03
N PRO A 134 8.57 16.89 -2.21
CA PRO A 134 8.00 17.95 -1.38
C PRO A 134 8.97 18.34 -0.25
N ALA A 135 8.94 19.61 0.18
CA ALA A 135 9.85 20.15 1.19
C ALA A 135 9.82 19.44 2.57
N ARG A 136 8.79 18.63 2.84
CA ARG A 136 8.64 17.84 4.08
C ARG A 136 9.04 16.37 3.93
N ALA A 137 9.52 15.97 2.76
CA ALA A 137 10.06 14.64 2.51
C ALA A 137 11.10 14.24 3.57
N GLY A 138 10.93 13.08 4.22
CA GLY A 138 11.88 12.52 5.17
C GLY A 138 11.94 13.20 6.55
N LYS A 139 11.17 14.28 6.80
CA LYS A 139 11.18 14.97 8.10
C LYS A 139 10.62 14.11 9.24
N THR A 140 9.62 13.27 8.97
CA THR A 140 9.02 12.35 9.95
C THR A 140 10.01 11.29 10.45
N ARG A 141 10.89 10.78 9.57
CA ARG A 141 11.91 9.80 9.95
C ARG A 141 12.93 10.41 10.93
N ARG A 142 13.46 11.59 10.61
CA ARG A 142 14.42 12.29 11.49
C ARG A 142 13.82 12.63 12.86
N ALA A 143 12.55 13.04 12.89
CA ALA A 143 11.86 13.32 14.15
C ALA A 143 11.68 12.04 15.01
N ARG A 144 11.36 10.91 14.37
CA ARG A 144 11.26 9.60 15.04
C ARG A 144 12.62 9.11 15.53
N GLU A 145 13.68 9.23 14.73
CA GLU A 145 15.06 8.90 15.12
C GLU A 145 15.52 9.74 16.32
N ALA A 146 15.23 11.05 16.31
CA ALA A 146 15.54 11.94 17.42
C ALA A 146 14.76 11.61 18.70
N LEU A 147 13.50 11.18 18.59
CA LEU A 147 12.69 10.71 19.73
C LEU A 147 13.19 9.38 20.30
N ILE A 148 13.76 8.49 19.47
CA ILE A 148 14.33 7.21 19.92
C ILE A 148 15.71 7.42 20.57
N ALA A 149 16.45 8.45 20.14
CA ALA A 149 17.76 8.77 20.68
C ALA A 149 17.74 9.60 21.98
N ALA A 150 16.57 10.11 22.40
CA ALA A 150 16.36 10.88 23.62
C ALA A 150 15.79 10.01 24.74
#